data_AF-A0A432GWQ1-F1
#
_entry.id   AF-A0A432GWQ1-F1
#
_cell.length_a   1.000
_cell.length_b   1.000
_cell.length_c   1.000
_cell.angle_alpha   90.00
_cell.angle_beta   90.00
_cell.angle_gamma   90.00
#
_symmetry.space_group_name_H-M   'P 1'
#
loop_
_entity.id
_entity.type
_entity.pdbx_description
1 polymer ?
#
loop_
_entity_poly.entity_id
_entity_poly.type
_entity_poly.pdbx_seq_one_letter_code
_entity_poly.pdbx_strand_id
1 'polypeptide(L)'
;MIAMILAGGTGTRLWPYSRSMTPKQFLNLGSTHESLFQETCRRLETLIDPEKIYVVGSASHEGELQQQMAQIYPDYRPEQLLIEPLSRNTAPAILWGILQIPENQRGEPVVILASDHLIKAPEHLIGALKNAETLASSGYLVTFGIRPDRPETGYGYIKAGEALEVGFKVADFVEKPDQSTAESYLESSDYTWNASIFMATAETWLDEFRNHAPGLLAVFENATVDGKELADPEVIRKIYQSIESDSIDYALLEKSKRVAVLPVDMEWSDLGSWESIYQVSEKDKQGNVIRGNVISHETH
;
A
#
# COMPACT_ATOMS: atom_id res chain seq x y z
N MET A 1 -4.68 0.22 -16.68
CA MET A 1 -4.17 0.23 -15.29
C MET A 1 -4.74 -0.97 -14.56
N ILE A 2 -3.93 -1.60 -13.71
CA ILE A 2 -4.28 -2.70 -12.82
C ILE A 2 -4.07 -2.23 -11.37
N ALA A 3 -4.90 -2.67 -10.42
CA ALA A 3 -4.68 -2.42 -9.00
C ALA A 3 -4.24 -3.69 -8.28
N MET A 4 -3.32 -3.53 -7.34
CA MET A 4 -2.94 -4.55 -6.37
C MET A 4 -3.09 -3.97 -4.97
N ILE A 5 -3.97 -4.56 -4.17
CA ILE A 5 -4.26 -4.10 -2.82
C ILE A 5 -3.63 -5.07 -1.82
N LEU A 6 -2.71 -4.59 -1.00
CA LEU A 6 -2.03 -5.37 0.04
C LEU A 6 -2.87 -5.33 1.33
N ALA A 7 -3.37 -6.49 1.74
CA ALA A 7 -4.26 -6.69 2.88
C ALA A 7 -3.79 -7.77 3.87
N GLY A 8 -2.47 -7.98 3.96
CA GLY A 8 -1.84 -8.93 4.88
C GLY A 8 -1.60 -8.42 6.31
N GLY A 9 -1.94 -7.16 6.61
CA GLY A 9 -1.66 -6.52 7.91
C GLY A 9 -2.44 -7.15 9.08
N THR A 10 -1.81 -7.26 10.24
CA THR A 10 -2.47 -7.77 11.48
C THR A 10 -3.02 -6.66 12.38
N GLY A 11 -2.61 -5.41 12.17
CA GLY A 11 -3.22 -4.21 12.76
C GLY A 11 -3.25 -4.16 14.29
N THR A 12 -2.20 -4.57 14.99
CA THR A 12 -2.20 -4.72 16.47
C THR A 12 -2.20 -3.42 17.28
N ARG A 13 -1.81 -2.29 16.68
CA ARG A 13 -1.62 -1.00 17.36
C ARG A 13 -2.91 -0.30 17.80
N LEU A 14 -4.06 -0.74 17.29
CA LEU A 14 -5.38 -0.18 17.61
C LEU A 14 -6.19 -1.05 18.58
N TRP A 15 -5.50 -1.87 19.38
CA TRP A 15 -6.15 -2.56 20.50
C TRP A 15 -6.79 -1.52 21.45
N PRO A 16 -8.00 -1.77 22.00
CA PRO A 16 -8.79 -3.02 21.95
C PRO A 16 -9.74 -3.14 20.76
N TYR A 17 -9.74 -2.17 19.85
CA TYR A 17 -10.66 -2.14 18.71
C TYR A 17 -10.26 -3.15 17.64
N SER A 18 -8.98 -3.22 17.30
CA SER A 18 -8.45 -4.30 16.46
C SER A 18 -8.20 -5.59 17.24
N ARG A 19 -8.42 -6.73 16.58
CA ARG A 19 -8.20 -8.08 17.11
C ARG A 19 -7.47 -8.92 16.08
N SER A 20 -6.88 -10.04 16.51
CA SER A 20 -6.17 -10.95 15.58
C SER A 20 -7.02 -11.40 14.40
N MET A 21 -8.32 -11.66 14.62
CA MET A 21 -9.28 -12.04 13.57
C MET A 21 -9.98 -10.86 12.91
N THR A 22 -9.85 -9.65 13.44
CA THR A 22 -10.38 -8.42 12.82
C THR A 22 -9.31 -7.31 12.86
N PRO A 23 -8.28 -7.43 12.01
CA PRO A 23 -7.29 -6.39 11.79
C PRO A 23 -7.87 -5.04 11.38
N LYS A 24 -7.03 -4.00 11.46
CA LYS A 24 -7.37 -2.61 11.16
C LYS A 24 -8.09 -2.43 9.81
N GLN A 25 -7.64 -3.09 8.74
CA GLN A 25 -8.21 -2.95 7.41
C GLN A 25 -9.69 -3.35 7.32
N PHE A 26 -10.16 -4.25 8.18
CA PHE A 26 -11.56 -4.70 8.20
C PHE A 26 -12.44 -3.85 9.12
N LEU A 27 -11.86 -2.88 9.83
CA LEU A 27 -12.58 -1.99 10.70
C LEU A 27 -13.11 -0.81 9.91
N ASN A 28 -14.33 -0.42 10.23
CA ASN A 28 -14.85 0.89 9.86
C ASN A 28 -14.12 1.92 10.71
N LEU A 29 -13.09 2.55 10.16
CA LEU A 29 -12.35 3.65 10.79
C LEU A 29 -12.33 4.91 9.94
N GLY A 30 -12.80 4.82 8.70
CA GLY A 30 -12.84 5.92 7.77
C GLY A 30 -14.09 6.80 7.94
N SER A 31 -14.43 7.47 6.85
CA SER A 31 -15.53 8.43 6.80
C SER A 31 -16.88 7.78 6.48
N THR A 32 -16.91 6.47 6.19
CA THR A 32 -18.10 5.76 5.73
C THR A 32 -18.57 4.67 6.70
N HIS A 33 -19.59 3.91 6.31
CA HIS A 33 -20.00 2.71 7.04
C HIS A 33 -19.18 1.45 6.71
N GLU A 34 -18.37 1.52 5.65
CA GLU A 34 -17.55 0.42 5.14
C GLU A 34 -16.22 0.29 5.90
N SER A 35 -15.52 -0.82 5.70
CA SER A 35 -14.16 -1.00 6.22
C SER A 35 -13.13 -0.18 5.42
N LEU A 36 -11.94 0.05 5.99
CA LEU A 36 -10.84 0.69 5.24
C LEU A 36 -10.48 -0.07 3.95
N PHE A 37 -10.56 -1.41 3.99
CA PHE A 37 -10.33 -2.25 2.82
C PHE A 37 -11.36 -1.99 1.73
N GLN A 38 -12.64 -1.98 2.10
CA GLN A 38 -13.73 -1.68 1.17
C GLN A 38 -13.64 -0.26 0.62
N GLU A 39 -13.35 0.74 1.46
CA GLU A 39 -13.11 2.12 1.03
C GLU A 39 -11.93 2.23 0.05
N THR A 40 -10.88 1.41 0.22
CA THR A 40 -9.73 1.34 -0.68
C THR A 40 -10.11 0.73 -2.04
N CYS A 41 -10.98 -0.27 -2.05
CA CYS A 41 -11.53 -0.81 -3.28
C CYS A 41 -12.44 0.20 -4.00
N ARG A 42 -13.41 0.81 -3.27
CA ARG A 42 -14.40 1.75 -3.82
C ARG A 42 -13.77 2.98 -4.46
N ARG A 43 -12.72 3.55 -3.83
CA ARG A 43 -12.08 4.76 -4.38
C ARG A 43 -11.47 4.54 -5.77
N LEU A 44 -11.16 3.29 -6.15
CA LEU A 44 -10.59 2.94 -7.45
C LEU A 44 -11.63 2.67 -8.53
N GLU A 45 -12.92 2.49 -8.19
CA GLU A 45 -13.98 2.10 -9.14
C GLU A 45 -14.16 3.06 -10.31
N THR A 46 -13.84 4.35 -10.11
CA THR A 46 -13.94 5.37 -11.16
C THR A 46 -12.80 5.30 -12.18
N LEU A 47 -11.77 4.49 -11.92
CA LEU A 47 -10.55 4.40 -12.71
C LEU A 47 -10.22 2.98 -13.18
N ILE A 48 -10.53 1.95 -12.38
CA ILE A 48 -10.10 0.57 -12.59
C ILE A 48 -11.31 -0.35 -12.47
N ASP A 49 -11.57 -1.12 -13.52
CA ASP A 49 -12.63 -2.12 -13.53
C ASP A 49 -12.37 -3.20 -12.45
N PRO A 50 -13.40 -3.72 -11.76
CA PRO A 50 -13.23 -4.73 -10.72
C PRO A 50 -12.45 -5.97 -11.14
N GLU A 51 -12.52 -6.37 -12.42
CA GLU A 51 -11.78 -7.50 -12.98
C GLU A 51 -10.25 -7.30 -13.01
N LYS A 52 -9.78 -6.06 -12.86
CA LYS A 52 -8.37 -5.65 -12.82
C LYS A 52 -7.89 -5.29 -11.41
N ILE A 53 -8.68 -5.61 -10.38
CA ILE A 53 -8.30 -5.43 -8.98
C ILE A 53 -7.85 -6.76 -8.40
N TYR A 54 -6.56 -6.86 -8.08
CA TYR A 54 -5.98 -7.99 -7.35
C TYR A 54 -5.83 -7.63 -5.88
N VAL A 55 -6.08 -8.59 -5.00
CA VAL A 55 -5.91 -8.44 -3.56
C VAL A 55 -4.90 -9.48 -3.09
N VAL A 56 -3.85 -9.06 -2.39
CA VAL A 56 -2.89 -9.94 -1.74
C VAL A 56 -3.14 -9.89 -0.23
N GLY A 57 -3.61 -10.98 0.35
CA GLY A 57 -4.02 -11.03 1.76
C GLY A 57 -3.47 -12.25 2.49
N SER A 58 -3.67 -12.31 3.81
CA SER A 58 -3.19 -13.43 4.62
C SER A 58 -4.19 -14.58 4.65
N ALA A 59 -3.70 -15.82 4.68
CA ALA A 59 -4.51 -17.03 4.93
C ALA A 59 -5.31 -16.96 6.25
N SER A 60 -4.85 -16.18 7.23
CA SER A 60 -5.60 -15.99 8.49
C SER A 60 -6.90 -15.19 8.32
N HIS A 61 -7.04 -14.46 7.21
CA HIS A 61 -8.14 -13.54 6.94
C HIS A 61 -8.84 -13.80 5.59
N GLU A 62 -8.56 -14.93 4.96
CA GLU A 62 -9.12 -15.31 3.65
C GLU A 62 -10.65 -15.18 3.61
N GLY A 63 -11.35 -15.74 4.60
CA GLY A 63 -12.81 -15.69 4.65
C GLY A 63 -13.38 -14.27 4.78
N GLU A 64 -12.72 -13.40 5.55
CA GLU A 64 -13.15 -11.99 5.71
C GLU A 64 -12.90 -11.20 4.42
N LEU A 65 -11.76 -11.42 3.76
CA LEU A 65 -11.44 -10.82 2.46
C LEU A 65 -12.46 -11.21 1.40
N GLN A 66 -12.78 -12.51 1.27
CA GLN A 66 -13.78 -13.01 0.35
C GLN A 66 -15.15 -12.40 0.63
N GLN A 67 -15.57 -12.36 1.90
CA GLN A 67 -16.85 -11.80 2.30
C GLN A 67 -16.95 -10.31 1.96
N GLN A 68 -15.94 -9.51 2.33
CA GLN A 68 -15.96 -8.07 2.09
C GLN A 68 -15.85 -7.71 0.61
N MET A 69 -15.09 -8.48 -0.18
CA MET A 69 -15.04 -8.32 -1.64
C MET A 69 -16.38 -8.66 -2.28
N ALA A 70 -17.01 -9.78 -1.92
CA ALA A 70 -18.31 -10.17 -2.46
C ALA A 70 -19.42 -9.16 -2.13
N GLN A 71 -19.32 -8.43 -1.01
CA GLN A 71 -20.27 -7.36 -0.65
C GLN A 71 -20.21 -6.16 -1.60
N ILE A 72 -19.03 -5.82 -2.13
CA ILE A 72 -18.85 -4.66 -3.01
C ILE A 72 -18.78 -5.03 -4.50
N TYR A 73 -18.29 -6.23 -4.80
CA TYR A 73 -18.12 -6.80 -6.14
C TYR A 73 -18.64 -8.24 -6.18
N PRO A 74 -19.94 -8.45 -6.49
CA PRO A 74 -20.55 -9.78 -6.52
C PRO A 74 -19.89 -10.75 -7.52
N ASP A 75 -19.33 -10.23 -8.61
CA ASP A 75 -18.68 -11.00 -9.67
C ASP A 75 -17.14 -11.12 -9.48
N TYR A 76 -16.63 -10.82 -8.27
CA TYR A 76 -15.20 -10.90 -7.99
C TYR A 76 -14.68 -12.34 -8.11
N ARG A 77 -13.64 -12.52 -8.92
CA ARG A 77 -13.16 -13.85 -9.28
C ARG A 77 -12.12 -14.36 -8.27
N PRO A 78 -12.14 -15.65 -7.89
CA PRO A 78 -11.19 -16.21 -6.92
C PRO A 78 -9.71 -16.01 -7.31
N GLU A 79 -9.40 -16.00 -8.61
CA GLU A 79 -8.02 -15.85 -9.12
C GLU A 79 -7.44 -14.46 -8.86
N GLN A 80 -8.29 -13.48 -8.53
CA GLN A 80 -7.87 -12.13 -8.17
C GLN A 80 -7.48 -12.00 -6.69
N LEU A 81 -7.83 -12.99 -5.86
CA LEU A 81 -7.49 -13.03 -4.44
C LEU A 81 -6.30 -13.97 -4.19
N LEU A 82 -5.14 -13.36 -3.96
CA LEU A 82 -3.89 -14.06 -3.69
C LEU A 82 -3.69 -14.19 -2.18
N ILE A 83 -3.68 -15.42 -1.68
CA ILE A 83 -3.61 -15.72 -0.25
C ILE A 83 -2.20 -16.14 0.16
N GLU A 84 -1.51 -15.27 0.89
CA GLU A 84 -0.19 -15.52 1.48
C GLU A 84 -0.33 -16.54 2.63
N PRO A 85 0.37 -17.69 2.56
CA PRO A 85 0.33 -18.70 3.61
C PRO A 85 1.13 -18.31 4.85
N LEU A 86 2.09 -17.39 4.71
CA LEU A 86 2.93 -16.85 5.78
C LEU A 86 3.16 -15.36 5.52
N SER A 87 3.23 -14.54 6.58
CA SER A 87 3.55 -13.13 6.41
C SER A 87 5.06 -12.94 6.19
N ARG A 88 5.43 -12.36 5.03
CA ARG A 88 6.83 -12.06 4.65
C ARG A 88 7.06 -10.60 4.25
N ASN A 89 6.17 -9.71 4.69
CA ASN A 89 6.18 -8.27 4.41
C ASN A 89 5.97 -7.96 2.90
N THR A 90 6.11 -6.70 2.48
CA THR A 90 5.55 -6.22 1.22
C THR A 90 6.30 -6.65 -0.03
N ALA A 91 7.62 -6.90 0.02
CA ALA A 91 8.37 -7.24 -1.20
C ALA A 91 7.94 -8.59 -1.81
N PRO A 92 7.83 -9.70 -1.04
CA PRO A 92 7.31 -10.96 -1.57
C PRO A 92 5.85 -10.91 -2.03
N ALA A 93 5.00 -10.18 -1.29
CA ALA A 93 3.59 -10.00 -1.63
C ALA A 93 3.43 -9.31 -2.99
N ILE A 94 4.17 -8.22 -3.20
CA ILE A 94 4.19 -7.48 -4.46
C ILE A 94 4.75 -8.34 -5.58
N LEU A 95 5.91 -8.98 -5.37
CA LEU A 95 6.52 -9.81 -6.41
C LEU A 95 5.57 -10.93 -6.86
N TRP A 96 4.95 -11.65 -5.92
CA TRP A 96 4.01 -12.71 -6.25
C TRP A 96 2.83 -12.17 -7.06
N GLY A 97 2.24 -11.06 -6.63
CA GLY A 97 1.15 -10.42 -7.36
C GLY A 97 1.56 -9.96 -8.76
N ILE A 98 2.76 -9.41 -8.93
CA ILE A 98 3.28 -8.97 -10.24
C ILE A 98 3.46 -10.18 -11.18
N LEU A 99 3.93 -11.31 -10.64
CA LEU A 99 4.07 -12.55 -11.41
C LEU A 99 2.72 -13.18 -11.82
N GLN A 100 1.63 -12.86 -11.12
CA GLN A 100 0.27 -13.26 -11.53
C GLN A 100 -0.30 -12.40 -12.66
N ILE A 101 0.29 -11.24 -12.97
CA ILE A 101 -0.18 -10.40 -14.07
C ILE A 101 0.12 -11.10 -15.41
N PRO A 102 -0.89 -11.32 -16.27
CA PRO A 102 -0.72 -11.97 -17.57
C PRO A 102 0.30 -11.25 -18.44
N GLU A 103 1.10 -12.00 -19.21
CA GLU A 103 2.19 -11.46 -20.02
C GLU A 103 1.73 -10.35 -20.98
N ASN A 104 0.56 -10.53 -21.60
CA ASN A 104 -0.03 -9.53 -22.51
C ASN A 104 -0.50 -8.24 -21.82
N GLN A 105 -0.52 -8.21 -20.48
CA GLN A 105 -0.88 -7.05 -19.68
C GLN A 105 0.32 -6.45 -18.93
N ARG A 106 1.53 -7.02 -19.04
CA ARG A 106 2.68 -6.55 -18.25
C ARG A 106 3.17 -5.14 -18.59
N GLY A 107 2.79 -4.63 -19.75
CA GLY A 107 2.99 -3.23 -20.14
C GLY A 107 1.99 -2.25 -19.52
N GLU A 108 0.89 -2.73 -18.91
CA GLU A 108 -0.04 -1.85 -18.18
C GLU A 108 0.57 -1.42 -16.83
N PRO A 109 0.41 -0.15 -16.41
CA PRO A 109 0.76 0.27 -15.06
C PRO A 109 -0.04 -0.48 -14.00
N VAL A 110 0.67 -0.98 -12.99
CA VAL A 110 0.11 -1.62 -11.78
C VAL A 110 0.28 -0.65 -10.62
N VAL A 111 -0.83 -0.15 -10.08
CA VAL A 111 -0.85 0.59 -8.82
C VAL A 111 -0.91 -0.38 -7.65
N ILE A 112 -0.08 -0.15 -6.64
CA ILE A 112 -0.01 -0.93 -5.41
C ILE A 112 -0.43 -0.04 -4.26
N LEU A 113 -1.42 -0.49 -3.48
CA LEU A 113 -1.96 0.26 -2.34
C LEU A 113 -2.02 -0.63 -1.09
N ALA A 114 -1.76 -0.04 0.07
CA ALA A 114 -2.15 -0.65 1.34
C ALA A 114 -3.67 -0.56 1.54
N SER A 115 -4.29 -1.61 2.07
CA SER A 115 -5.75 -1.67 2.31
C SER A 115 -6.22 -0.89 3.54
N ASP A 116 -5.31 -0.30 4.30
CA ASP A 116 -5.54 0.11 5.67
C ASP A 116 -5.23 1.61 5.89
N HIS A 117 -5.21 2.38 4.80
CA HIS A 117 -5.01 3.83 4.76
C HIS A 117 -6.34 4.59 4.57
N LEU A 118 -6.49 5.68 5.34
CA LEU A 118 -7.55 6.66 5.13
C LEU A 118 -7.11 7.70 4.09
N ILE A 119 -7.98 7.98 3.12
CA ILE A 119 -7.81 9.02 2.11
C ILE A 119 -9.14 9.74 2.01
N LYS A 120 -9.19 11.02 2.42
CA LYS A 120 -10.46 11.78 2.45
C LYS A 120 -10.75 12.55 1.17
N ALA A 121 -9.74 12.79 0.34
CA ALA A 121 -9.87 13.43 -0.98
C ALA A 121 -9.53 12.42 -2.10
N PRO A 122 -10.37 11.39 -2.34
CA PRO A 122 -10.09 10.35 -3.32
C PRO A 122 -9.95 10.88 -4.75
N GLU A 123 -10.60 11.98 -5.10
CA GLU A 123 -10.47 12.64 -6.40
C GLU A 123 -9.05 13.16 -6.67
N HIS A 124 -8.34 13.62 -5.63
CA HIS A 124 -6.94 14.02 -5.74
C HIS A 124 -6.02 12.81 -5.94
N LEU A 125 -6.30 11.69 -5.26
CA LEU A 125 -5.62 10.42 -5.53
C LEU A 125 -5.85 10.00 -6.99
N ILE A 126 -7.08 9.98 -7.48
CA ILE A 126 -7.38 9.58 -8.87
C ILE A 126 -6.67 10.48 -9.89
N GLY A 127 -6.64 11.79 -9.67
CA GLY A 127 -5.86 12.71 -10.49
C GLY A 127 -4.37 12.40 -10.47
N ALA A 128 -3.82 12.12 -9.29
CA ALA A 128 -2.42 11.76 -9.09
C ALA A 128 -2.07 10.43 -9.78
N LEU A 129 -2.93 9.41 -9.69
CA LEU A 129 -2.74 8.11 -10.35
C LEU A 129 -2.71 8.26 -11.87
N LYS A 130 -3.60 9.07 -12.45
CA LYS A 130 -3.59 9.35 -13.90
C LYS A 130 -2.29 10.02 -14.36
N ASN A 131 -1.79 10.98 -13.58
CA ASN A 131 -0.50 11.61 -13.89
C ASN A 131 0.67 10.62 -13.74
N ALA A 132 0.63 9.76 -12.73
CA ALA A 132 1.66 8.76 -12.49
C ALA A 132 1.80 7.74 -13.63
N GLU A 133 0.73 7.47 -14.41
CA GLU A 133 0.80 6.58 -15.57
C GLU A 133 1.88 7.00 -16.57
N THR A 134 2.08 8.30 -16.80
CA THR A 134 3.10 8.83 -17.73
C THR A 134 4.51 8.41 -17.30
N LEU A 135 4.81 8.54 -16.01
CA LEU A 135 6.11 8.14 -15.46
C LEU A 135 6.27 6.62 -15.39
N ALA A 136 5.24 5.91 -14.92
CA ALA A 136 5.24 4.45 -14.84
C ALA A 136 5.48 3.82 -16.21
N SER A 137 4.80 4.32 -17.25
CA SER A 137 4.97 3.87 -18.65
C SER A 137 6.34 4.23 -19.22
N SER A 138 7.03 5.20 -18.61
CA SER A 138 8.41 5.58 -18.97
C SER A 138 9.47 4.80 -18.18
N GLY A 139 9.07 3.78 -17.40
CA GLY A 139 9.98 2.88 -16.69
C GLY A 139 10.42 3.35 -15.29
N TYR A 140 9.66 4.27 -14.68
CA TYR A 140 9.88 4.67 -13.29
C TYR A 140 9.07 3.81 -12.30
N LEU A 141 9.65 3.56 -11.13
CA LEU A 141 8.91 3.21 -9.92
C LEU A 141 8.37 4.51 -9.31
N VAL A 142 7.09 4.79 -9.49
CA VAL A 142 6.45 6.00 -8.98
C VAL A 142 5.98 5.76 -7.55
N THR A 143 6.27 6.68 -6.63
CA THR A 143 5.72 6.77 -5.28
C THR A 143 4.97 8.09 -5.08
N PHE A 144 4.13 8.17 -4.07
CA PHE A 144 3.29 9.33 -3.77
C PHE A 144 3.75 9.98 -2.46
N GLY A 145 4.09 11.26 -2.55
CA GLY A 145 4.64 12.04 -1.45
C GLY A 145 3.56 12.87 -0.75
N ILE A 146 3.40 12.70 0.55
CA ILE A 146 2.53 13.56 1.37
C ILE A 146 3.37 14.65 2.02
N ARG A 147 2.87 15.89 2.00
CA ARG A 147 3.55 16.98 2.72
C ARG A 147 3.56 16.68 4.22
N PRO A 148 4.73 16.65 4.89
CA PRO A 148 4.79 16.44 6.32
C PRO A 148 4.15 17.60 7.08
N ASP A 149 3.33 17.28 8.09
CA ASP A 149 2.76 18.26 9.02
C ASP A 149 3.39 18.21 10.42
N ARG A 150 4.20 17.17 10.67
CA ARG A 150 4.90 16.91 11.93
C ARG A 150 6.17 16.07 11.69
N PRO A 151 7.09 15.95 12.66
CA PRO A 151 8.27 15.10 12.53
C PRO A 151 7.94 13.64 12.89
N GLU A 152 7.28 12.92 11.97
CA GLU A 152 6.84 11.53 12.21
C GLU A 152 7.97 10.52 11.97
N THR A 153 8.48 9.89 13.04
CA THR A 153 9.57 8.90 12.94
C THR A 153 9.09 7.52 12.48
N GLY A 154 7.78 7.27 12.44
CA GLY A 154 7.21 6.01 11.96
C GLY A 154 7.11 5.87 10.44
N TYR A 155 7.35 6.93 9.67
CA TYR A 155 7.19 6.97 8.22
C TYR A 155 8.52 7.00 7.47
N GLY A 156 8.50 6.57 6.21
CA GLY A 156 9.55 6.88 5.25
C GLY A 156 9.46 8.32 4.77
N TYR A 157 10.62 8.94 4.52
CA TYR A 157 10.75 10.27 3.92
C TYR A 157 11.40 10.16 2.55
N ILE A 158 10.89 10.95 1.61
CA ILE A 158 11.32 11.00 0.22
C ILE A 158 11.80 12.40 -0.07
N LYS A 159 13.07 12.53 -0.45
CA LYS A 159 13.64 13.79 -0.92
C LYS A 159 13.44 13.96 -2.41
N ALA A 160 12.76 15.03 -2.81
CA ALA A 160 12.64 15.42 -4.20
C ALA A 160 14.00 15.85 -4.79
N GLY A 161 14.26 15.44 -6.02
CA GLY A 161 15.45 15.76 -6.79
C GLY A 161 15.10 16.55 -8.05
N GLU A 162 15.62 16.09 -9.20
CA GLU A 162 15.37 16.72 -10.50
C GLU A 162 13.89 16.65 -10.88
N ALA A 163 13.34 17.76 -11.39
CA ALA A 163 11.98 17.81 -11.88
C ALA A 163 11.80 16.91 -13.12
N LEU A 164 10.68 16.18 -13.16
CA LEU A 164 10.25 15.41 -14.32
C LEU A 164 9.04 16.11 -14.97
N GLU A 165 8.50 15.55 -16.05
CA GLU A 165 7.28 16.08 -16.69
C GLU A 165 6.14 16.22 -15.68
N VAL A 166 5.98 15.21 -14.82
CA VAL A 166 5.11 15.24 -13.66
C VAL A 166 5.89 14.74 -12.46
N GLY A 167 5.90 15.50 -11.36
CA GLY A 167 6.65 15.15 -10.15
C GLY A 167 8.17 15.32 -10.28
N PHE A 168 8.91 14.55 -9.49
CA PHE A 168 10.36 14.67 -9.35
C PHE A 168 11.01 13.29 -9.32
N LYS A 169 12.25 13.20 -9.78
CA LYS A 169 13.10 12.06 -9.46
C LYS A 169 13.39 12.05 -7.96
N VAL A 170 13.42 10.88 -7.33
CA VAL A 170 13.83 10.77 -5.93
C VAL A 170 15.33 10.94 -5.83
N ALA A 171 15.77 11.91 -5.02
CA ALA A 171 17.17 12.14 -4.71
C ALA A 171 17.65 11.23 -3.58
N ASP A 172 16.78 10.99 -2.60
CA ASP A 172 17.07 10.16 -1.44
C ASP A 172 15.77 9.59 -0.85
N PHE A 173 15.86 8.39 -0.28
CA PHE A 173 14.75 7.73 0.39
C PHE A 173 15.25 7.23 1.75
N VAL A 174 14.56 7.62 2.83
CA VAL A 174 14.97 7.31 4.20
C VAL A 174 13.80 6.74 4.96
N GLU A 175 13.84 5.44 5.29
CA GLU A 175 12.82 4.80 6.12
C GLU A 175 13.05 5.08 7.61
N LYS A 176 12.03 5.63 8.29
CA LYS A 176 11.97 5.80 9.75
C LYS A 176 13.19 6.51 10.36
N PRO A 177 13.41 7.80 10.01
CA PRO A 177 14.50 8.57 10.58
C PRO A 177 14.36 8.76 12.09
N ASP A 178 15.45 9.12 12.76
CA ASP A 178 15.38 9.57 14.15
C ASP A 178 14.63 10.92 14.26
N GLN A 179 14.23 11.28 15.49
CA GLN A 179 13.43 12.47 15.78
C GLN A 179 14.08 13.77 15.26
N SER A 180 15.40 13.95 15.47
CA SER A 180 16.10 15.17 15.06
C SER A 180 16.19 15.30 13.55
N THR A 181 16.37 14.16 12.87
CA THR A 181 16.37 14.08 11.42
C THR A 181 14.98 14.39 10.86
N ALA A 182 13.91 13.83 11.45
CA ALA A 182 12.53 14.10 11.06
C ALA A 182 12.14 15.59 11.23
N GLU A 183 12.61 16.25 12.29
CA GLU A 183 12.45 17.69 12.51
C GLU A 183 13.13 18.50 11.38
N SER A 184 14.36 18.14 11.00
CA SER A 184 15.05 18.80 9.90
C SER A 184 14.35 18.61 8.54
N TYR A 185 13.71 17.45 8.33
CA TYR A 185 12.96 17.17 7.10
C TYR A 185 11.66 17.97 7.05
N LEU A 186 10.98 18.15 8.18
CA LEU A 186 9.77 18.97 8.26
C LEU A 186 10.04 20.44 7.92
N GLU A 187 11.21 20.97 8.29
CA GLU A 187 11.62 22.34 7.99
C GLU A 187 11.93 22.57 6.50
N SER A 188 12.16 21.49 5.74
CA SER A 188 12.47 21.54 4.32
C SER A 188 11.23 21.29 3.45
N SER A 189 11.09 22.08 2.38
CA SER A 189 10.05 21.85 1.37
C SER A 189 10.36 20.68 0.41
N ASP A 190 11.56 20.13 0.49
CA ASP A 190 12.04 19.12 -0.45
C ASP A 190 11.67 17.69 -0.01
N TYR A 191 11.23 17.52 1.24
CA TYR A 191 10.88 16.22 1.78
C TYR A 191 9.36 16.01 1.83
N THR A 192 8.97 14.80 1.48
CA THR A 192 7.60 14.29 1.61
C THR A 192 7.59 12.97 2.36
N TRP A 193 6.50 12.63 3.03
CA TRP A 193 6.30 11.28 3.55
C TRP A 193 5.98 10.31 2.42
N ASN A 194 6.49 9.08 2.53
CA ASN A 194 6.11 7.96 1.70
C ASN A 194 4.70 7.48 2.06
N ALA A 195 3.73 7.68 1.16
CA ALA A 195 2.35 7.20 1.35
C ALA A 195 2.22 5.67 1.27
N SER A 196 3.30 4.94 0.96
CA SER A 196 3.30 3.51 0.63
C SER A 196 2.29 3.14 -0.46
N ILE A 197 2.14 4.05 -1.43
CA ILE A 197 1.43 3.82 -2.68
C ILE A 197 2.48 3.83 -3.78
N PHE A 198 2.44 2.85 -4.66
CA PHE A 198 3.44 2.70 -5.71
C PHE A 198 2.78 2.46 -7.06
N MET A 199 3.44 2.86 -8.15
CA MET A 199 2.98 2.53 -9.50
C MET A 199 4.17 2.30 -10.43
N ALA A 200 4.13 1.18 -11.14
CA ALA A 200 5.04 0.89 -12.25
C ALA A 200 4.41 -0.14 -13.17
N THR A 201 4.92 -0.31 -14.40
CA THR A 201 4.52 -1.47 -15.21
C THR A 201 5.01 -2.76 -14.56
N ALA A 202 4.35 -3.88 -14.81
CA ALA A 202 4.79 -5.18 -14.28
C ALA A 202 6.20 -5.53 -14.80
N GLU A 203 6.55 -5.15 -16.03
CA GLU A 203 7.91 -5.28 -16.55
C GLU A 203 8.93 -4.50 -15.73
N THR A 204 8.62 -3.24 -15.39
CA THR A 204 9.49 -2.40 -14.56
C THR A 204 9.69 -3.01 -13.18
N TRP A 205 8.62 -3.52 -12.55
CA TRP A 205 8.74 -4.22 -11.27
C TRP A 205 9.69 -5.42 -11.37
N LEU A 206 9.51 -6.29 -12.37
CA LEU A 206 10.35 -7.47 -12.55
C LEU A 206 11.81 -7.10 -12.85
N ASP A 207 12.06 -6.04 -13.63
CA ASP A 207 13.40 -5.52 -13.89
C ASP A 207 14.08 -5.03 -12.60
N GLU A 208 13.35 -4.30 -11.76
CA GLU A 208 13.87 -3.77 -10.50
C GLU A 208 14.12 -4.88 -9.47
N PHE A 209 13.25 -5.90 -9.41
CA PHE A 209 13.52 -7.12 -8.63
C PHE A 209 14.75 -7.87 -9.14
N ARG A 210 14.95 -8.00 -10.47
CA ARG A 210 16.17 -8.60 -11.05
C ARG A 210 17.43 -7.85 -10.63
N ASN A 211 17.37 -6.53 -10.57
CA ASN A 211 18.53 -5.70 -10.25
C ASN A 211 18.84 -5.63 -8.74
N HIS A 212 17.81 -5.59 -7.90
CA HIS A 212 17.96 -5.22 -6.48
C HIS A 212 17.61 -6.34 -5.49
N ALA A 213 16.84 -7.34 -5.91
CA ALA A 213 16.50 -8.51 -5.11
C ALA A 213 16.46 -9.82 -5.96
N PRO A 214 17.51 -10.12 -6.75
CA PRO A 214 17.51 -11.26 -7.67
C PRO A 214 17.31 -12.61 -6.97
N GLY A 215 17.80 -12.75 -5.72
CA GLY A 215 17.61 -13.96 -4.93
C GLY A 215 16.14 -14.24 -4.63
N LEU A 216 15.36 -13.20 -4.32
CA LEU A 216 13.92 -13.34 -4.08
C LEU A 216 13.20 -13.75 -5.37
N LEU A 217 13.48 -13.07 -6.49
CA LEU A 217 12.89 -13.40 -7.78
C LEU A 217 13.20 -14.82 -8.24
N ALA A 218 14.46 -15.25 -8.12
CA ALA A 218 14.88 -16.58 -8.54
C ALA A 218 14.13 -17.71 -7.84
N VAL A 219 13.71 -17.54 -6.57
CA VAL A 219 12.92 -18.54 -5.86
C VAL A 219 11.55 -18.75 -6.53
N PHE A 220 10.90 -17.67 -6.97
CA PHE A 220 9.63 -17.75 -7.69
C PHE A 220 9.79 -18.30 -9.11
N GLU A 221 10.81 -17.86 -9.85
CA GLU A 221 11.07 -18.34 -11.22
C GLU A 221 11.48 -19.82 -11.26
N ASN A 222 12.28 -20.30 -10.31
CA ASN A 222 12.64 -21.72 -10.25
C ASN A 222 11.43 -22.62 -9.98
N ALA A 223 10.44 -22.13 -9.24
CA ALA A 223 9.22 -22.88 -8.99
C ALA A 223 8.39 -23.06 -10.28
N THR A 224 8.34 -22.06 -11.17
CA THR A 224 7.58 -22.15 -12.43
C THR A 224 8.24 -23.04 -13.47
N VAL A 225 9.58 -23.07 -13.52
CA VAL A 225 10.36 -23.93 -14.44
C VAL A 225 10.10 -25.42 -14.21
N ASP A 226 9.77 -25.82 -12.98
CA ASP A 226 9.40 -27.19 -12.62
C ASP A 226 8.00 -27.61 -13.13
N GLY A 227 7.32 -26.76 -13.91
CA GLY A 227 5.94 -26.99 -14.37
C GLY A 227 4.90 -26.78 -13.27
N LYS A 228 5.27 -26.09 -12.18
CA LYS A 228 4.36 -25.75 -11.08
C LYS A 228 3.73 -24.39 -11.32
N GLU A 229 2.44 -24.27 -11.06
CA GLU A 229 1.72 -23.02 -11.22
C GLU A 229 1.85 -22.18 -9.94
N LEU A 230 2.13 -20.88 -10.07
CA LEU A 230 2.13 -19.94 -8.93
C LEU A 230 0.73 -19.64 -8.39
N ALA A 231 -0.30 -20.24 -9.00
CA ALA A 231 -1.66 -20.34 -8.47
C ALA A 231 -1.84 -21.53 -7.50
N ASP A 232 -0.90 -22.49 -7.46
CA ASP A 232 -0.98 -23.65 -6.55
C ASP A 232 -0.60 -23.24 -5.12
N PRO A 233 -1.52 -23.35 -4.14
CA PRO A 233 -1.26 -22.98 -2.75
C PRO A 233 -0.08 -23.74 -2.12
N GLU A 234 0.16 -24.99 -2.49
CA GLU A 234 1.24 -25.80 -1.94
C GLU A 234 2.62 -25.36 -2.45
N VAL A 235 2.67 -24.87 -3.69
CA VAL A 235 3.87 -24.30 -4.30
C VAL A 235 4.21 -22.98 -3.62
N ILE A 236 3.22 -22.09 -3.49
CA ILE A 236 3.37 -20.81 -2.81
C ILE A 236 3.78 -21.01 -1.35
N ARG A 237 3.19 -21.98 -0.65
CA ARG A 237 3.58 -22.32 0.73
C ARG A 237 5.05 -22.69 0.85
N LYS A 238 5.58 -23.50 -0.07
CA LYS A 238 7.01 -23.86 -0.08
C LYS A 238 7.91 -22.66 -0.34
N ILE A 239 7.54 -21.80 -1.31
CA ILE A 239 8.27 -20.56 -1.60
C ILE A 239 8.32 -19.69 -0.34
N TYR A 240 7.17 -19.38 0.26
CA TYR A 240 7.07 -18.52 1.45
C TYR A 240 7.80 -19.09 2.69
N GLN A 241 7.94 -20.41 2.78
CA GLN A 241 8.74 -21.07 3.82
C GLN A 241 10.26 -20.87 3.61
N SER A 242 10.71 -20.74 2.37
CA SER A 242 12.13 -20.61 2.00
C SER A 242 12.66 -19.17 1.93
N ILE A 243 11.78 -18.17 1.83
CA ILE A 243 12.18 -16.77 1.72
C ILE A 243 12.18 -16.06 3.07
N GLU A 244 13.04 -15.06 3.18
CA GLU A 244 13.09 -14.14 4.32
C GLU A 244 12.00 -13.06 4.18
N SER A 245 11.72 -12.37 5.28
CA SER A 245 10.79 -11.25 5.29
C SER A 245 11.53 -9.98 4.87
N ASP A 246 10.98 -9.22 3.91
CA ASP A 246 11.56 -7.96 3.44
C ASP A 246 10.49 -6.98 2.95
N SER A 247 10.69 -5.67 3.16
CA SER A 247 9.76 -4.65 2.65
C SER A 247 10.19 -4.16 1.28
N ILE A 248 9.25 -3.65 0.49
CA ILE A 248 9.55 -3.08 -0.83
C ILE A 248 10.46 -1.86 -0.74
N ASP A 249 10.36 -1.11 0.36
CA ASP A 249 11.16 0.08 0.62
C ASP A 249 12.66 -0.29 0.69
N TYR A 250 13.01 -1.29 1.51
CA TYR A 250 14.38 -1.79 1.63
C TYR A 250 14.81 -2.64 0.44
N ALA A 251 13.92 -3.47 -0.09
CA ALA A 251 14.25 -4.39 -1.18
C ALA A 251 14.62 -3.62 -2.46
N LEU A 252 13.83 -2.59 -2.80
CA LEU A 252 13.91 -1.88 -4.09
C LEU A 252 14.09 -0.37 -3.91
N LEU A 253 13.21 0.33 -3.19
CA LEU A 253 13.09 1.79 -3.30
C LEU A 253 14.34 2.55 -2.83
N GLU A 254 14.97 2.13 -1.73
CA GLU A 254 16.22 2.72 -1.25
C GLU A 254 17.42 2.48 -2.19
N LYS A 255 17.34 1.47 -3.06
CA LYS A 255 18.45 1.03 -3.92
C LYS A 255 18.29 1.48 -5.37
N SER A 256 17.05 1.70 -5.80
CA SER A 256 16.71 1.99 -7.19
C SER A 256 17.12 3.41 -7.59
N LYS A 257 17.60 3.55 -8.83
CA LYS A 257 17.90 4.85 -9.45
C LYS A 257 16.76 5.37 -10.32
N ARG A 258 15.65 4.63 -10.39
CA ARG A 258 14.49 4.88 -11.25
C ARG A 258 13.23 5.17 -10.42
N VAL A 259 13.40 5.72 -9.22
CA VAL A 259 12.26 6.13 -8.40
C VAL A 259 11.87 7.56 -8.72
N ALA A 260 10.58 7.80 -8.89
CA ALA A 260 9.98 9.12 -9.02
C ALA A 260 8.96 9.34 -7.92
N VAL A 261 8.82 10.57 -7.44
CA VAL A 261 7.83 10.97 -6.44
C VAL A 261 6.88 11.99 -7.04
N LEU A 262 5.58 11.75 -6.83
CA LEU A 262 4.52 12.70 -7.15
C LEU A 262 3.95 13.25 -5.84
N PRO A 263 4.23 14.52 -5.49
CA PRO A 263 3.62 15.14 -4.33
C PRO A 263 2.10 15.26 -4.52
N VAL A 264 1.34 14.81 -3.54
CA VAL A 264 -0.13 14.82 -3.58
C VAL A 264 -0.70 15.24 -2.24
N ASP A 265 -1.70 16.10 -2.28
CA ASP A 265 -2.51 16.45 -1.11
C ASP A 265 -3.85 15.73 -1.22
N MET A 266 -3.93 14.53 -0.63
CA MET A 266 -5.12 13.67 -0.67
C MET A 266 -5.73 13.43 0.70
N GLU A 267 -5.39 14.27 1.69
CA GLU A 267 -5.82 14.12 3.09
C GLU A 267 -5.57 12.69 3.61
N TRP A 268 -4.33 12.23 3.45
CA TRP A 268 -3.91 10.86 3.73
C TRP A 268 -3.56 10.64 5.21
N SER A 269 -3.89 9.46 5.72
CA SER A 269 -3.39 8.97 7.01
C SER A 269 -3.24 7.44 7.00
N ASP A 270 -2.14 6.95 7.59
CA ASP A 270 -1.91 5.52 7.77
C ASP A 270 -2.77 4.91 8.90
N LEU A 271 -3.45 5.72 9.73
CA LEU A 271 -4.16 5.28 10.92
C LEU A 271 -3.35 4.33 11.83
N GLY A 272 -2.05 4.59 11.96
CA GLY A 272 -1.10 3.73 12.68
C GLY A 272 -1.24 3.73 14.20
N SER A 273 -1.97 4.70 14.77
CA SER A 273 -2.15 4.88 16.22
C SER A 273 -3.50 5.52 16.57
N TRP A 274 -3.87 5.47 17.85
CA TRP A 274 -5.03 6.21 18.38
C TRP A 274 -4.88 7.72 18.22
N GLU A 275 -3.64 8.23 18.30
CA GLU A 275 -3.34 9.65 18.01
C GLU A 275 -3.68 9.99 16.56
N SER A 276 -3.27 9.14 15.60
CA SER A 276 -3.61 9.32 14.18
C SER A 276 -5.13 9.37 13.96
N ILE A 277 -5.89 8.51 14.65
CA ILE A 277 -7.36 8.53 14.61
C ILE A 277 -7.91 9.85 15.18
N TYR A 278 -7.41 10.28 16.34
CA TYR A 278 -7.83 11.54 16.95
C TYR A 278 -7.59 12.73 16.01
N GLN A 279 -6.43 12.79 15.36
CA GLN A 279 -6.08 13.87 14.45
C GLN A 279 -7.04 13.98 13.27
N VAL A 280 -7.35 12.85 12.63
CA VAL A 280 -8.24 12.84 11.45
C VAL A 280 -9.72 12.84 11.79
N SER A 281 -10.13 12.59 13.02
CA SER A 281 -11.54 12.56 13.38
C SER A 281 -12.13 13.96 13.54
N GLU A 282 -13.44 14.08 13.27
CA GLU A 282 -14.21 15.27 13.59
C GLU A 282 -14.24 15.47 15.11
N LYS A 283 -13.91 16.70 15.54
CA LYS A 283 -13.84 17.08 16.96
C LYS A 283 -15.07 17.89 17.34
N ASP A 284 -15.58 17.68 18.55
CA ASP A 284 -16.61 18.55 19.11
C ASP A 284 -16.07 19.94 19.48
N LYS A 285 -16.92 20.83 19.99
CA LYS A 285 -16.54 22.19 20.38
C LYS A 285 -15.48 22.26 21.50
N GLN A 286 -15.26 21.17 22.22
CA GLN A 286 -14.29 21.06 23.31
C GLN A 286 -13.02 20.32 22.87
N GLY A 287 -12.94 19.86 21.61
CA GLY A 287 -11.80 19.11 21.10
C GLY A 287 -11.91 17.59 21.27
N ASN A 288 -13.03 17.07 21.76
CA ASN A 288 -13.22 15.63 21.96
C ASN A 288 -13.55 14.92 20.63
N VAL A 289 -13.08 13.69 20.51
CA VAL A 289 -13.53 12.74 19.47
C VAL A 289 -14.40 11.69 20.13
N ILE A 290 -15.68 11.64 19.75
CA ILE A 290 -16.67 10.77 20.38
C ILE A 290 -17.22 9.78 19.36
N ARG A 291 -17.13 8.48 19.68
CA ARG A 291 -17.65 7.41 18.84
C ARG A 291 -18.40 6.37 19.66
N GLY A 292 -19.65 6.10 19.28
CA GLY A 292 -20.54 5.18 19.99
C GLY A 292 -21.38 5.86 21.08
N ASN A 293 -21.86 5.08 22.04
CA ASN A 293 -22.73 5.57 23.12
C ASN A 293 -21.88 6.09 24.29
N VAL A 294 -21.54 7.37 24.25
CA VAL A 294 -20.64 8.02 25.23
C VAL A 294 -21.42 9.03 26.07
N ILE A 295 -21.19 9.01 27.38
CA ILE A 295 -21.61 10.07 28.30
C ILE A 295 -20.35 10.88 28.63
N SER A 296 -20.25 12.10 28.08
CA SER A 296 -19.18 13.04 28.40
C SER A 296 -19.65 14.06 29.45
N HIS A 297 -18.81 14.36 30.42
CA HIS A 297 -19.06 15.38 31.44
C HIS A 297 -17.74 16.08 31.76
N GLU A 298 -17.66 17.39 31.52
CA GLU A 298 -16.47 18.21 31.73
C GLU A 298 -15.18 17.66 31.08
N THR A 299 -15.30 17.08 29.88
CA THR A 299 -14.19 16.47 29.11
C THR A 299 -13.67 17.42 28.02
N HIS A 300 -12.35 17.49 27.87
CA HIS A 300 -11.62 18.33 26.91
C HIS A 300 -10.37 17.60 26.38
#